data_AF-A0A382K0U5-F1
#
_entry.id   AF-A0A382K0U5-F1
#
_cell.length_a   1.000
_cell.length_b   1.000
_cell.length_c   1.000
_cell.angle_alpha   90.00
_cell.angle_beta   90.00
_cell.angle_gamma   90.00
#
_symmetry.space_group_name_H-M   'P 1'
#
loop_
_entity.id
_entity.type
_entity.pdbx_description
1 polymer ?
#
loop_
_entity_poly.entity_id
_entity_poly.type
_entity_poly.pdbx_seq_one_letter_code
_entity_poly.pdbx_strand_id
1 'polypeptide(L)' 'MFETGEAPYPVQRTLLVSGILQRAFESLDQGSVRLETPELDVSHSVGPESHHARA' A
#
# COMPACT_ATOMS: atom_id res chain seq x y z
N MET A 1 18.60 2.93 -3.99
CA MET A 1 18.36 3.86 -5.11
C MET A 1 19.65 4.54 -5.52
N PHE A 2 20.37 5.21 -4.61
CA PHE A 2 21.63 5.87 -4.95
C PHE A 2 22.86 4.94 -5.01
N GLU A 3 22.95 3.93 -4.13
CA GLU A 3 24.04 2.94 -4.17
C GLU A 3 23.64 1.64 -4.89
N THR A 4 22.43 1.14 -4.63
CA THR A 4 21.96 -0.16 -5.15
C THR A 4 21.09 -0.05 -6.40
N GLY A 5 20.66 1.15 -6.80
CA GLY A 5 19.61 1.32 -7.82
C GLY A 5 18.20 0.90 -7.40
N GLU A 6 18.04 0.17 -6.29
CA GLU A 6 16.73 -0.34 -5.86
C GLU A 6 15.86 0.71 -5.16
N ALA A 7 14.56 0.71 -5.40
CA ALA A 7 13.64 1.62 -4.74
C ALA A 7 13.58 1.32 -3.22
N PRO A 8 13.71 2.32 -2.33
CA PRO A 8 13.64 2.11 -0.88
C PRO A 8 12.24 1.69 -0.42
N TYR A 9 11.21 2.01 -1.21
CA TYR A 9 9.85 1.51 -1.01
C TYR A 9 9.43 0.69 -2.23
N PRO A 10 9.03 -0.57 -2.04
CA PRO A 10 8.58 -1.42 -3.13
C PRO A 10 7.32 -0.84 -3.78
N VAL A 11 7.20 -0.94 -5.10
CA VAL A 11 6.05 -0.41 -5.87
C VAL A 11 4.72 -0.99 -5.40
N GLN A 12 4.73 -2.23 -4.91
CA GLN A 12 3.60 -2.93 -4.32
C GLN A 12 2.98 -2.15 -3.16
N ARG A 13 3.79 -1.47 -2.34
CA ARG A 13 3.30 -0.63 -1.25
C ARG A 13 2.49 0.56 -1.79
N THR A 14 2.98 1.21 -2.84
CA THR A 14 2.29 2.33 -3.47
C THR A 14 0.98 1.87 -4.10
N LEU A 15 1.00 0.78 -4.87
CA LEU A 15 -0.19 0.19 -5.48
C LEU A 15 -1.25 -0.15 -4.43
N LEU A 16 -0.85 -0.82 -3.35
CA LEU A 16 -1.76 -1.22 -2.28
C LEU A 16 -2.40 -0.01 -1.59
N VAL A 17 -1.61 0.98 -1.17
CA VAL A 17 -2.14 2.15 -0.44
C VAL A 17 -3.03 3.02 -1.33
N SER A 18 -2.60 3.28 -2.58
CA SER A 18 -3.41 4.05 -3.53
C SER A 18 -4.71 3.32 -3.88
N GLY A 19 -4.67 2.00 -4.09
CA GLY A 19 -5.84 1.18 -4.35
C GLY A 19 -6.82 1.13 -3.18
N ILE A 20 -6.33 0.96 -1.95
CA ILE A 20 -7.16 1.04 -0.74
C ILE A 20 -7.88 2.39 -0.66
N LEU A 21 -7.15 3.50 -0.85
CA LEU A 21 -7.73 4.84 -0.79
C LEU A 21 -8.83 5.04 -1.85
N GLN A 22 -8.59 4.57 -3.08
CA GLN A 22 -9.58 4.61 -4.15
C GLN A 22 -10.86 3.84 -3.78
N ARG A 23 -10.72 2.58 -3.34
CA ARG A 23 -11.88 1.74 -2.97
C ARG A 23 -12.61 2.26 -1.74
N ALA A 24 -11.91 2.92 -0.81
CA ALA A 24 -12.54 3.59 0.32
C ALA A 24 -13.42 4.78 -0.12
N PHE A 25 -12.97 5.59 -1.08
CA PHE A 25 -13.80 6.66 -1.64
C PHE A 25 -15.01 6.14 -2.39
N GLU A 26 -14.84 5.07 -3.16
CA GLU A 26 -15.96 4.44 -3.85
C GLU A 26 -16.97 3.81 -2.87
N SER A 27 -16.48 3.18 -1.80
CA SER A 27 -17.33 2.67 -0.72
C SER A 27 -18.10 3.80 -0.05
N LEU A 28 -17.44 4.93 0.24
CA LEU A 28 -18.06 6.09 0.85
C LEU A 28 -19.16 6.68 -0.03
N ASP A 29 -18.90 6.84 -1.33
CA ASP A 29 -19.88 7.31 -2.32
C ASP A 29 -21.12 6.39 -2.39
N GLN A 30 -20.91 5.08 -2.24
CA GLN A 30 -21.97 4.06 -2.20
C GLN A 30 -22.65 3.90 -0.82
N GLY A 31 -22.35 4.77 0.15
CA GLY A 31 -22.96 4.73 1.48
C GLY A 31 -22.20 3.89 2.51
N SER A 32 -20.87 3.83 2.42
CA SER A 32 -19.97 3.07 3.30
C SER A 32 -20.23 1.56 3.32
N VAL A 33 -20.47 0.98 2.14
CA VAL A 33 -20.70 -0.46 1.98
C VAL A 33 -19.41 -1.24 1.85
N ARG A 34 -19.44 -2.52 2.24
CA ARG A 34 -18.31 -3.43 2.02
C ARG A 34 -18.14 -3.69 0.52
N LEU A 35 -16.95 -3.39 0.00
CA LEU A 35 -16.54 -3.73 -1.36
C LEU A 35 -15.50 -4.85 -1.32
N GLU A 36 -15.72 -5.92 -2.09
CA GLU A 36 -14.67 -6.89 -2.35
C GLU A 36 -13.60 -6.28 -3.25
N THR A 37 -12.34 -6.63 -2.97
CA THR A 37 -11.16 -6.02 -3.61
C THR A 37 -10.11 -7.10 -3.96
N PRO A 38 -10.45 -8.10 -4.78
CA PRO A 38 -9.50 -9.14 -5.21
C PRO A 38 -8.28 -8.55 -5.94
N GLU A 39 -8.44 -7.40 -6.60
CA GLU A 39 -7.36 -6.66 -7.26
C GLU A 39 -6.35 -6.04 -6.27
N LEU A 40 -6.70 -5.95 -4.98
CA LEU A 40 -5.82 -5.46 -3.92
C LEU A 40 -5.09 -6.59 -3.18
N ASP A 41 -5.16 -7.83 -3.66
CA ASP A 41 -4.36 -8.95 -3.15
C ASP A 41 -2.88 -8.81 -3.55
N VAL A 42 -2.25 -7.75 -3.04
CA VAL A 42 -0.88 -7.34 -3.34
C VAL A 42 -0.10 -7.30 -2.04
N SER A 43 0.90 -8.16 -1.92
CA SER A 43 1.84 -8.15 -0.80
C SER A 43 3.09 -7.35 -1.14
N HIS A 44 3.68 -6.72 -0.12
CA HIS A 44 4.97 -6.05 -0.25
C HIS A 44 5.91 -6.52 0.84
N SER A 45 7.19 -6.65 0.51
CA SER A 45 8.22 -7.01 1.47
C SER A 45 8.58 -5.81 2.34
N VAL A 46 8.70 -6.04 3.64
CA VAL A 46 9.16 -5.07 4.63
C VAL A 46 10.38 -5.63 5.34
N GLY A 47 11.35 -4.76 5.63
CA GLY A 47 12.49 -5.11 6.46
C GLY A 47 12.08 -5.40 7.91
N PRO A 48 12.94 -6.04 8.71
CA PRO A 48 12.63 -6.41 10.09
C PRO A 48 12.48 -5.20 11.03
N GLU A 49 12.93 -4.02 10.62
CA GLU A 49 12.94 -2.81 11.43
C GLU A 49 12.04 -1.72 10.83
N SER A 50 11.36 -0.99 11.70
CA SER A 50 10.59 0.19 11.31
C SER A 50 11.53 1.34 10.91
N HIS A 51 11.25 1.97 9.78
CA HIS A 51 11.95 3.20 9.38
C HIS A 51 11.64 4.39 10.28
N HIS A 52 10.52 4.37 11.03
CA HIS A 52 10.13 5.43 11.95
C HIS A 52 10.72 5.27 13.35
N ALA A 53 10.87 4.02 13.82
CA ALA A 53 11.31 3.71 15.19
C ALA A 53 12.82 3.42 15.27
N ARG A 54 13.65 4.17 14.52
CA ARG A 54 15.10 4.11 14.65
C ARG A 54 15.52 5.01 15.82
N ALA A 55 16.20 4.42 16.81
CA ALA A 55 16.84 5.15 17.91
C ALA A 55 18.14 5.82 17.45
#